data_AF-A0A7U7AYK7-F1
#
_entry.id   AF-A0A7U7AYK7-F1
#
_cell.length_a   1.000
_cell.length_b   1.000
_cell.length_c   1.000
_cell.angle_alpha   90.00
_cell.angle_beta   90.00
_cell.angle_gamma   90.00
#
_symmetry.space_group_name_H-M   'P 1'
#
loop_
_entity.id
_entity.type
_entity.pdbx_description
1 polymer ?
#
loop_
_entity_poly.entity_id
_entity_poly.type
_entity_poly.pdbx_seq_one_letter_code
_entity_poly.pdbx_strand_id
1 'polypeptide(L)'
;MRIIAGELKGRLLLAPTGRLTRPTADRARETLFNVLAHGNFEMPALEGARILDAFAGAGTLGFEALSRGAAFVTFMENWRGAAKTIENNAKRMKVEERVRVLSCDATRAPAAQMPVDIALLDPPYGEGLIPLALASLSKQGWLKPGSLVVAEVGAKEEFQPPEGFMIRHERAAGSAARFIFLGSAQAS
;
A
#
# COMPACT_ATOMS: atom_id res chain seq x y z
N MET A 1 -2.70 -0.94 17.11
CA MET A 1 -3.54 -0.50 15.97
C MET A 1 -4.69 -1.48 15.80
N ARG A 2 -5.82 -1.06 15.21
CA ARG A 2 -6.97 -1.94 14.93
C ARG A 2 -7.47 -1.73 13.50
N ILE A 3 -8.13 -2.74 12.94
CA ILE A 3 -8.83 -2.63 11.65
C ILE A 3 -10.08 -1.75 11.82
N ILE A 4 -10.29 -0.81 10.90
CA ILE A 4 -11.28 0.27 11.02
C ILE A 4 -12.63 -0.15 10.44
N ALA A 5 -12.65 -0.78 9.27
CA ALA A 5 -13.88 -1.20 8.60
C ALA A 5 -13.75 -2.55 7.87
N GLY A 6 -14.86 -3.04 7.32
CA GLY A 6 -14.91 -4.30 6.58
C GLY A 6 -15.08 -5.55 7.47
N GLU A 7 -14.81 -6.72 6.92
CA GLU A 7 -15.07 -8.01 7.56
C GLU A 7 -14.19 -8.30 8.80
N LEU A 8 -13.00 -7.67 8.86
CA LEU A 8 -12.06 -7.81 9.97
C LEU A 8 -12.15 -6.65 10.96
N LYS A 9 -13.17 -5.79 10.84
CA LYS A 9 -13.37 -4.59 11.67
C LYS A 9 -13.21 -4.89 13.17
N GLY A 10 -12.48 -4.02 13.85
CA GLY A 10 -12.26 -4.09 15.30
C GLY A 10 -11.17 -5.07 15.74
N ARG A 11 -10.65 -5.93 14.85
CA ARG A 11 -9.53 -6.82 15.18
C ARG A 11 -8.26 -6.02 15.43
N LEU A 12 -7.52 -6.42 16.48
CA LEU A 12 -6.24 -5.83 16.83
C LEU A 12 -5.13 -6.38 15.94
N LEU A 13 -4.31 -5.48 15.41
CA LEU A 13 -3.05 -5.81 14.75
C LEU A 13 -1.93 -5.86 15.79
N LEU A 14 -1.15 -6.94 15.75
CA LEU A 14 0.12 -7.04 16.44
C LEU A 14 1.06 -5.97 15.89
N ALA A 15 1.80 -5.30 16.79
CA ALA A 15 2.87 -4.41 16.42
C ALA A 15 4.20 -5.16 16.49
N PRO A 16 5.14 -4.90 15.57
CA PRO A 16 6.47 -5.47 15.68
C PRO A 16 7.22 -4.97 16.92
N THR A 17 8.03 -5.83 17.53
CA THR A 17 8.89 -5.49 18.65
C THR A 17 10.19 -4.83 18.17
N GLY A 18 10.55 -3.66 18.71
CA GLY A 18 11.90 -3.07 18.55
C GLY A 18 12.07 -1.89 17.59
N ARG A 19 11.04 -1.47 16.84
CA ARG A 19 11.06 -0.19 16.10
C ARG A 19 9.75 0.56 16.33
N LEU A 20 9.85 1.84 16.65
CA LEU A 20 8.71 2.76 16.65
C LEU A 20 8.21 2.88 15.21
N THR A 21 7.24 2.05 14.82
CA THR A 21 6.46 2.31 13.61
C THR A 21 5.62 3.54 13.93
N ARG A 22 5.82 4.65 13.20
CA ARG A 22 4.92 5.79 13.29
C ARG A 22 3.52 5.25 12.95
N PRO A 23 2.52 5.41 13.82
CA PRO A 23 1.18 5.02 13.46
C PRO A 23 0.75 5.94 12.30
N THR A 24 0.57 5.40 11.09
CA THR A 24 -0.28 6.04 10.09
C THR A 24 -1.60 6.30 10.82
N ALA A 25 -1.93 7.57 11.05
CA ALA A 25 -3.04 7.91 11.93
C ALA A 25 -4.31 7.21 11.43
N ASP A 26 -5.14 6.66 12.32
CA ASP A 26 -6.37 5.95 11.94
C ASP A 26 -7.22 6.79 10.95
N ARG A 27 -7.21 8.12 11.13
CA ARG A 27 -7.86 9.09 10.24
C ARG A 27 -7.26 9.14 8.82
N ALA A 28 -5.94 9.02 8.68
CA ALA A 28 -5.29 9.00 7.36
C ALA A 28 -5.65 7.72 6.60
N ARG A 29 -5.64 6.56 7.27
CA ARG A 29 -6.10 5.29 6.68
C ARG A 29 -7.57 5.35 6.29
N GLU A 30 -8.43 5.86 7.17
CA GLU A 30 -9.85 6.04 6.86
C GLU A 30 -10.05 6.96 5.64
N THR A 31 -9.31 8.07 5.58
CA THR A 31 -9.35 8.99 4.43
C THR A 31 -8.94 8.28 3.13
N LEU A 32 -7.83 7.53 3.15
CA LEU A 32 -7.36 6.76 2.01
C LEU A 32 -8.45 5.80 1.50
N PHE A 33 -8.97 4.95 2.38
CA PHE A 33 -9.93 3.93 1.96
C PHE A 33 -11.30 4.50 1.58
N ASN A 34 -11.68 5.66 2.12
CA ASN A 34 -12.88 6.36 1.65
C ASN A 34 -12.68 6.91 0.23
N VAL A 35 -11.48 7.39 -0.11
CA VAL A 35 -11.17 7.78 -1.49
C VAL A 35 -11.11 6.57 -2.41
N LEU A 36 -10.52 5.44 -1.99
CA LEU A 36 -10.50 4.22 -2.78
C LEU A 36 -11.91 3.65 -3.02
N ALA A 37 -12.85 3.82 -2.08
CA ALA A 37 -14.21 3.32 -2.20
C ALA A 37 -15.15 4.23 -3.02
N HIS A 38 -14.89 5.54 -3.04
CA HIS A 38 -15.83 6.54 -3.59
C HIS A 38 -15.19 7.51 -4.60
N GLY A 39 -13.93 7.29 -4.99
CA GLY A 39 -13.21 8.11 -5.95
C GLY A 39 -13.76 7.93 -7.36
N ASN A 40 -14.01 9.04 -8.07
CA ASN A 40 -14.60 9.04 -9.42
C ASN A 40 -13.58 9.33 -10.53
N PHE A 41 -12.29 9.03 -10.33
CA PHE A 41 -11.20 9.39 -11.26
C PHE A 41 -10.55 8.17 -11.93
N GLU A 42 -11.37 7.24 -12.41
CA GLU A 42 -10.95 6.02 -13.15
C GLU A 42 -9.96 5.15 -12.36
N MET A 43 -10.46 4.54 -11.28
CA MET A 43 -9.67 3.65 -10.41
C MET A 43 -10.23 2.22 -10.46
N PRO A 44 -9.37 1.20 -10.31
CA PRO A 44 -9.85 -0.15 -10.05
C PRO A 44 -10.64 -0.19 -8.74
N ALA A 45 -11.72 -0.96 -8.71
CA ALA A 45 -12.49 -1.18 -7.49
C ALA A 45 -11.62 -1.90 -6.45
N LEU A 46 -11.74 -1.50 -5.18
CA LEU A 46 -11.05 -2.18 -4.08
C LEU A 46 -11.58 -3.61 -3.87
N GLU A 47 -12.89 -3.81 -4.06
CA GLU A 47 -13.52 -5.12 -3.97
C GLU A 47 -13.00 -6.04 -5.07
N GLY A 48 -12.49 -7.21 -4.69
CA GLY A 48 -11.87 -8.16 -5.60
C GLY A 48 -10.44 -7.81 -6.05
N ALA A 49 -9.90 -6.65 -5.68
CA ALA A 49 -8.57 -6.22 -6.11
C ALA A 49 -7.44 -7.08 -5.54
N ARG A 50 -6.37 -7.22 -6.33
CA ARG A 50 -5.05 -7.64 -5.87
C ARG A 50 -4.28 -6.41 -5.42
N ILE A 51 -3.78 -6.46 -4.19
CA ILE A 51 -3.08 -5.34 -3.56
C ILE A 51 -1.61 -5.68 -3.40
N LEU A 52 -0.74 -4.71 -3.64
CA LEU A 52 0.63 -4.69 -3.15
C LEU A 52 0.75 -3.67 -2.02
N ASP A 53 1.22 -4.10 -0.85
CA ASP A 53 1.68 -3.20 0.22
C ASP A 53 3.22 -3.21 0.19
N ALA A 54 3.81 -2.19 -0.46
CA ALA A 54 5.22 -2.20 -0.85
C ALA A 54 6.18 -1.82 0.29
N PHE A 55 5.66 -1.18 1.33
CA PHE A 55 6.40 -0.77 2.53
C PHE A 55 5.60 -1.20 3.76
N ALA A 56 5.37 -2.51 3.87
CA ALA A 56 4.29 -3.05 4.67
C ALA A 56 4.35 -2.72 6.17
N GLY A 57 5.54 -2.70 6.77
CA GLY A 57 5.69 -2.56 8.21
C GLY A 57 4.88 -3.62 8.96
N ALA A 58 3.91 -3.19 9.78
CA ALA A 58 3.02 -4.11 10.49
C ALA A 58 1.89 -4.72 9.60
N GLY A 59 1.83 -4.32 8.32
CA GLY A 59 0.81 -4.71 7.35
C GLY A 59 -0.49 -3.92 7.47
N THR A 60 -0.47 -2.75 8.11
CA THR A 60 -1.69 -2.03 8.48
C THR A 60 -2.56 -1.66 7.28
N LEU A 61 -1.96 -1.16 6.20
CA LEU A 61 -2.68 -0.78 4.99
C LEU A 61 -3.19 -2.01 4.25
N GLY A 62 -2.34 -3.01 4.02
CA GLY A 62 -2.75 -4.24 3.34
C GLY A 62 -3.87 -5.00 4.08
N PHE A 63 -3.81 -5.15 5.40
CA PHE A 63 -4.90 -5.81 6.15
C PHE A 63 -6.21 -5.01 6.14
N GLU A 64 -6.14 -3.67 6.13
CA GLU A 64 -7.33 -2.83 5.99
C GLU A 64 -7.94 -2.98 4.59
N ALA A 65 -7.11 -3.07 3.54
CA ALA A 65 -7.57 -3.35 2.18
C ALA A 65 -8.26 -4.72 2.08
N LEU A 66 -7.64 -5.76 2.65
CA LEU A 66 -8.21 -7.10 2.71
C LEU A 66 -9.57 -7.11 3.44
N SER A 67 -9.64 -6.44 4.59
CA SER A 67 -10.87 -6.32 5.36
C SER A 67 -12.00 -5.69 4.55
N ARG A 68 -11.67 -4.73 3.67
CA ARG A 68 -12.62 -3.98 2.83
C ARG A 68 -12.93 -4.64 1.48
N GLY A 69 -12.55 -5.91 1.31
CA GLY A 69 -12.97 -6.72 0.16
C GLY A 69 -11.91 -6.97 -0.89
N ALA A 70 -10.65 -6.56 -0.68
CA ALA A 70 -9.58 -6.99 -1.57
C ALA A 70 -9.47 -8.52 -1.58
N ALA A 71 -9.22 -9.09 -2.77
CA ALA A 71 -9.15 -10.55 -2.92
C ALA A 71 -7.84 -11.12 -2.39
N PHE A 72 -6.74 -10.39 -2.56
CA PHE A 72 -5.41 -10.86 -2.21
C PHE A 72 -4.47 -9.69 -1.90
N VAL A 73 -3.59 -9.86 -0.92
CA VAL A 73 -2.57 -8.86 -0.57
C VAL A 73 -1.18 -9.49 -0.59
N THR A 74 -0.28 -8.89 -1.37
CA THR A 74 1.16 -9.16 -1.27
C THR A 74 1.81 -8.05 -0.45
N PHE A 75 2.51 -8.42 0.60
CA PHE A 75 3.29 -7.51 1.43
C PHE A 75 4.77 -7.64 1.05
N MET A 76 5.45 -6.53 0.76
CA MET A 76 6.91 -6.45 0.70
C MET A 76 7.42 -5.81 1.97
N GLU A 77 8.30 -6.51 2.66
CA GLU A 77 8.89 -6.05 3.91
C GLU A 77 10.34 -6.54 4.04
N ASN A 78 11.28 -5.62 4.22
CA ASN A 78 12.71 -5.98 4.29
C ASN A 78 13.11 -6.47 5.69
N TRP A 79 12.45 -5.98 6.75
CA TRP A 79 12.80 -6.34 8.11
C TRP A 79 12.02 -7.57 8.58
N ARG A 80 12.78 -8.63 8.90
CA ARG A 80 12.25 -9.95 9.28
C ARG A 80 11.25 -9.92 10.44
N GLY A 81 11.44 -9.01 11.41
CA GLY A 81 10.53 -8.89 12.54
C GLY A 81 9.12 -8.44 12.12
N ALA A 82 9.03 -7.44 11.25
CA ALA A 82 7.78 -6.93 10.68
C ALA A 82 7.13 -7.98 9.77
N ALA A 83 7.91 -8.63 8.90
CA ALA A 83 7.43 -9.74 8.07
C ALA A 83 6.80 -10.86 8.93
N LYS A 84 7.44 -11.23 10.05
CA LYS A 84 6.89 -12.21 10.99
C LYS A 84 5.61 -11.72 11.66
N THR A 85 5.55 -10.44 12.01
CA THR A 85 4.33 -9.82 12.55
C THR A 85 3.17 -9.88 11.56
N ILE A 86 3.41 -9.64 10.26
CA ILE A 86 2.41 -9.78 9.20
C ILE A 86 1.90 -11.23 9.14
N GLU A 87 2.79 -12.22 9.08
CA GLU A 87 2.40 -13.64 9.09
C GLU A 87 1.53 -14.00 10.31
N ASN A 88 1.90 -13.51 11.49
CA ASN A 88 1.15 -13.77 12.72
C ASN A 88 -0.22 -13.07 12.72
N ASN A 89 -0.31 -11.86 12.17
CA ASN A 89 -1.58 -11.15 11.98
C ASN A 89 -2.49 -11.91 11.01
N ALA A 90 -1.96 -12.39 9.88
CA ALA A 90 -2.72 -13.20 8.92
C ALA A 90 -3.30 -14.45 9.59
N LYS A 91 -2.50 -15.17 10.38
CA LYS A 91 -2.96 -16.33 11.17
C LYS A 91 -4.04 -16.00 12.18
N ARG A 92 -3.84 -14.93 12.95
CA ARG A 92 -4.80 -14.49 13.98
C ARG A 92 -6.15 -14.08 13.36
N MET A 93 -6.11 -13.55 12.14
CA MET A 93 -7.29 -13.12 11.39
C MET A 93 -7.91 -14.25 10.55
N LYS A 94 -7.24 -15.41 10.41
CA LYS A 94 -7.64 -16.55 9.58
C LYS A 94 -7.75 -16.17 8.09
N VAL A 95 -6.74 -15.49 7.57
CA VAL A 95 -6.70 -14.98 6.19
C VAL A 95 -5.42 -15.34 5.45
N GLU A 96 -4.68 -16.33 5.93
CA GLU A 96 -3.39 -16.75 5.40
C GLU A 96 -3.43 -17.05 3.89
N GLU A 97 -4.53 -17.62 3.42
CA GLU A 97 -4.74 -17.97 2.00
C GLU A 97 -4.90 -16.76 1.07
N ARG A 98 -5.19 -15.58 1.62
CA ARG A 98 -5.34 -14.32 0.87
C ARG A 98 -4.14 -13.39 1.03
N VAL A 99 -3.06 -13.88 1.66
CA VAL A 99 -1.89 -13.07 2.01
C VAL A 99 -0.61 -13.74 1.53
N ARG A 100 0.30 -12.96 0.98
CA ARG A 100 1.68 -13.36 0.72
C ARG A 100 2.64 -12.34 1.31
N VAL A 101 3.69 -12.81 1.97
CA VAL A 101 4.77 -11.96 2.48
C VAL A 101 6.04 -12.22 1.67
N LEU A 102 6.65 -11.16 1.15
CA LEU A 102 7.93 -11.19 0.45
C LEU A 102 8.96 -10.42 1.28
N SER A 103 10.00 -11.13 1.72
CA SER A 103 11.12 -10.52 2.43
C SER A 103 12.06 -9.81 1.44
N CYS A 104 11.71 -8.60 1.01
CA CYS A 104 12.45 -7.84 0.02
C CYS A 104 12.28 -6.32 0.18
N ASP A 105 13.13 -5.57 -0.52
CA ASP A 105 13.09 -4.12 -0.65
C ASP A 105 12.35 -3.74 -1.94
N ALA A 106 11.30 -2.92 -1.85
CA ALA A 106 10.49 -2.54 -3.00
C ALA A 106 11.25 -1.72 -4.06
N THR A 107 12.36 -1.06 -3.69
CA THR A 107 13.26 -0.38 -4.65
C THR A 107 14.08 -1.37 -5.49
N ARG A 108 14.09 -2.64 -5.09
CA ARG A 108 14.74 -3.77 -5.78
C ARG A 108 13.82 -4.99 -5.74
N ALA A 109 12.57 -4.79 -6.14
CA ALA A 109 11.54 -5.82 -6.10
C ALA A 109 11.95 -7.05 -6.95
N PRO A 110 11.58 -8.27 -6.54
CA PRO A 110 11.71 -9.45 -7.39
C PRO A 110 10.74 -9.36 -8.57
N ALA A 111 10.93 -10.22 -9.58
CA ALA A 111 9.96 -10.37 -10.66
C ALA A 111 8.58 -10.72 -10.10
N ALA A 112 7.55 -10.02 -10.57
CA ALA A 112 6.19 -10.28 -10.19
C ALA A 112 5.74 -11.65 -10.72
N GLN A 113 5.12 -12.45 -9.86
CA GLN A 113 4.42 -13.64 -10.33
C GLN A 113 3.07 -13.28 -10.95
N MET A 114 2.47 -12.18 -10.50
CA MET A 114 1.22 -11.65 -11.02
C MET A 114 1.16 -10.15 -10.72
N PRO A 115 0.73 -9.31 -11.68
CA PRO A 115 0.55 -7.89 -11.44
C PRO A 115 -0.58 -7.63 -10.43
N VAL A 116 -0.61 -6.42 -9.89
CA VAL A 116 -1.62 -5.95 -8.92
C VAL A 116 -2.52 -4.88 -9.51
N ASP A 117 -3.70 -4.73 -8.94
CA ASP A 117 -4.64 -3.67 -9.32
C ASP A 117 -4.31 -2.38 -8.57
N ILE A 118 -3.94 -2.48 -7.29
CA ILE A 118 -3.57 -1.33 -6.46
C ILE A 118 -2.24 -1.59 -5.74
N ALA A 119 -1.31 -0.65 -5.83
CA ALA A 119 -0.08 -0.65 -5.03
C ALA A 119 -0.11 0.50 -4.02
N LEU A 120 0.19 0.19 -2.76
CA LEU A 120 0.23 1.12 -1.63
C LEU A 120 1.70 1.33 -1.24
N LEU A 121 2.15 2.58 -1.26
CA LEU A 121 3.52 2.99 -0.96
C LEU A 121 3.47 4.01 0.19
N ASP A 122 3.84 3.58 1.40
CA ASP A 122 4.00 4.43 2.58
C ASP A 122 5.43 4.34 3.14
N PRO A 123 6.45 4.80 2.39
CA PRO A 123 7.82 4.81 2.89
C PRO A 123 8.05 5.95 3.89
N PRO A 124 9.15 5.91 4.64
CA PRO A 124 9.64 7.09 5.36
C PRO A 124 9.79 8.30 4.45
N TYR A 125 9.31 9.47 4.89
CA TYR A 125 9.34 10.71 4.10
C TYR A 125 10.76 11.22 3.87
N GLY A 126 10.98 11.89 2.73
CA GLY A 126 12.23 12.58 2.43
C GLY A 126 13.41 11.68 2.05
N GLU A 127 13.19 10.37 1.88
CA GLU A 127 14.24 9.43 1.45
C GLU A 127 14.25 9.17 -0.07
N GLY A 128 13.34 9.78 -0.83
CA GLY A 128 13.28 9.60 -2.30
C GLY A 128 12.97 8.17 -2.75
N LEU A 129 12.36 7.36 -1.88
CA LEU A 129 12.13 5.93 -2.12
C LEU A 129 10.98 5.66 -3.10
N ILE A 130 9.99 6.56 -3.19
CA ILE A 130 8.80 6.36 -4.03
C ILE A 130 9.17 6.26 -5.52
N PRO A 131 9.94 7.20 -6.11
CA PRO A 131 10.35 7.08 -7.51
C PRO A 131 11.15 5.80 -7.80
N LEU A 132 12.05 5.40 -6.89
CA LEU A 132 12.85 4.17 -7.03
C LEU A 132 11.97 2.91 -6.98
N ALA A 133 11.02 2.86 -6.05
CA ALA A 133 10.06 1.77 -5.95
C ALA A 133 9.16 1.69 -7.19
N LEU A 134 8.62 2.82 -7.67
CA LEU A 134 7.80 2.86 -8.89
C LEU A 134 8.57 2.31 -10.10
N ALA A 135 9.81 2.75 -10.30
CA ALA A 135 10.66 2.27 -11.39
C ALA A 135 10.92 0.76 -11.28
N SER A 136 11.25 0.26 -10.08
CA SER A 136 11.48 -1.16 -9.84
C SER A 136 10.21 -1.98 -10.06
N LEU A 137 9.07 -1.57 -9.50
CA LEU A 137 7.80 -2.30 -9.58
C LEU A 137 7.29 -2.37 -11.03
N SER A 138 7.39 -1.27 -11.77
CA SER A 138 7.06 -1.22 -13.20
C SER A 138 7.94 -2.19 -13.99
N LYS A 139 9.27 -2.08 -13.85
CA LYS A 139 10.24 -2.93 -14.56
C LYS A 139 10.03 -4.42 -14.28
N GLN A 140 9.65 -4.77 -13.06
CA GLN A 140 9.52 -6.15 -12.61
C GLN A 140 8.12 -6.74 -12.83
N GLY A 141 7.22 -6.01 -13.51
CA GLY A 141 5.90 -6.51 -13.91
C GLY A 141 4.84 -6.49 -12.80
N TRP A 142 5.06 -5.75 -11.72
CA TRP A 142 4.05 -5.61 -10.65
C TRP A 142 2.88 -4.72 -11.07
N LEU A 143 3.14 -3.75 -11.95
CA LEU A 143 2.18 -2.75 -12.39
C LEU A 143 1.79 -3.04 -13.84
N LYS A 144 0.49 -3.28 -14.06
CA LYS A 144 -0.12 -3.46 -15.39
C LYS A 144 -0.80 -2.16 -15.84
N PRO A 145 -1.18 -2.02 -17.13
CA PRO A 145 -2.07 -0.95 -17.53
C PRO A 145 -3.35 -0.95 -16.67
N GLY A 146 -3.74 0.22 -16.18
CA GLY A 146 -4.87 0.39 -15.25
C GLY A 146 -4.56 0.12 -13.78
N SER A 147 -3.34 -0.30 -13.42
CA SER A 147 -2.92 -0.32 -12.02
C SER A 147 -2.93 1.10 -11.43
N LEU A 148 -3.46 1.21 -10.23
CA LEU A 148 -3.40 2.42 -9.42
C LEU A 148 -2.23 2.31 -8.43
N VAL A 149 -1.43 3.35 -8.31
CA VAL A 149 -0.47 3.46 -7.22
C VAL A 149 -0.90 4.59 -6.27
N VAL A 150 -0.93 4.31 -4.98
CA VAL A 150 -1.15 5.31 -3.93
C VAL A 150 0.16 5.49 -3.18
N ALA A 151 0.71 6.69 -3.23
CA ALA A 151 1.92 7.04 -2.50
C ALA A 151 1.61 8.05 -1.39
N GLU A 152 2.06 7.78 -0.17
CA GLU A 152 2.05 8.75 0.93
C GLU A 152 3.35 9.56 0.92
N VAL A 153 3.24 10.88 0.84
CA VAL A 153 4.38 11.80 0.90
C VAL A 153 4.18 12.83 2.02
N GLY A 154 5.27 13.48 2.46
CA GLY A 154 5.16 14.61 3.37
C GLY A 154 4.31 15.74 2.79
N ALA A 155 3.54 16.44 3.63
CA ALA A 155 2.61 17.49 3.16
C ALA A 155 3.30 18.65 2.41
N LYS A 156 4.58 18.89 2.70
CA LYS A 156 5.42 19.92 2.06
C LYS A 156 6.50 19.32 1.16
N GLU A 157 6.50 18.00 0.99
CA GLU A 157 7.48 17.32 0.15
C GLU A 157 7.11 17.56 -1.32
N GLU A 158 8.07 18.09 -2.08
CA GLU A 158 7.96 18.18 -3.52
C GLU A 158 7.97 16.76 -4.11
N PHE A 159 6.99 16.47 -4.96
CA PHE A 159 6.88 15.18 -5.61
C PHE A 159 6.66 15.38 -7.10
N GLN A 160 7.53 14.77 -7.89
CA GLN A 160 7.39 14.68 -9.34
C GLN A 160 7.19 13.21 -9.71
N PRO A 161 6.13 12.85 -10.45
CA PRO A 161 5.94 11.49 -10.88
C PRO A 161 7.09 11.09 -11.83
N PRO A 162 7.68 9.90 -11.66
CA PRO A 162 8.70 9.42 -12.60
C PRO A 162 8.08 9.16 -13.98
N GLU A 163 8.95 9.02 -14.99
CA GLU A 163 8.53 8.72 -16.36
C GLU A 163 7.58 7.50 -16.42
N GLY A 164 6.54 7.61 -17.23
CA GLY A 164 5.50 6.58 -17.36
C GLY A 164 4.38 6.66 -16.33
N PHE A 165 4.46 7.59 -15.37
CA PHE A 165 3.41 7.84 -14.38
C PHE A 165 2.87 9.26 -14.46
N MET A 166 1.58 9.42 -14.11
CA MET A 166 0.94 10.73 -13.98
C MET A 166 0.07 10.78 -12.73
N ILE A 167 0.00 11.96 -12.11
CA ILE A 167 -0.87 12.20 -10.96
C ILE A 167 -2.31 12.28 -11.45
N ARG A 168 -3.16 11.40 -10.91
CA ARG A 168 -4.61 11.35 -11.16
C ARG A 168 -5.38 12.13 -10.10
N HIS A 169 -4.91 12.08 -8.85
CA HIS A 169 -5.54 12.77 -7.73
C HIS A 169 -4.56 12.99 -6.59
N GLU A 170 -4.84 13.99 -5.76
CA GLU A 170 -4.15 14.20 -4.50
C GLU A 170 -5.14 14.42 -3.37
N ARG A 171 -4.82 13.90 -2.18
CA ARG A 171 -5.66 14.05 -1.00
C ARG A 171 -4.82 14.29 0.24
N ALA A 172 -5.15 15.32 1.02
CA ALA A 172 -4.51 15.53 2.32
C ALA A 172 -4.73 14.33 3.26
N ALA A 173 -3.67 13.92 3.95
CA ALA A 173 -3.65 12.84 4.94
C ALA A 173 -3.35 13.43 6.33
N GLY A 174 -4.25 14.32 6.79
CA GLY A 174 -3.97 15.17 7.96
C GLY A 174 -3.05 16.34 7.61
N SER A 175 -2.37 16.90 8.61
CA SER A 175 -1.51 18.09 8.45
C SER A 175 -0.07 17.78 8.03
N ALA A 176 0.37 16.52 8.18
CA ALA A 176 1.77 16.14 7.99
C ALA A 176 2.04 15.41 6.67
N ALA A 177 1.01 14.92 5.98
CA ALA A 177 1.14 14.10 4.79
C ALA A 177 0.01 14.34 3.77
N ARG A 178 0.21 13.83 2.57
CA ARG A 178 -0.79 13.75 1.50
C ARG A 178 -0.62 12.44 0.74
N PHE A 179 -1.74 11.88 0.28
CA PHE A 179 -1.77 10.77 -0.66
C PHE A 179 -1.76 11.30 -2.08
N ILE A 180 -0.89 10.72 -2.90
CA ILE A 180 -0.81 10.94 -4.35
C ILE A 180 -1.27 9.66 -5.03
N PHE A 181 -2.30 9.80 -5.85
CA PHE A 181 -2.85 8.71 -6.65
C PHE A 181 -2.26 8.82 -8.05
N LEU A 182 -1.53 7.79 -8.47
CA LEU A 182 -0.79 7.74 -9.71
C LEU A 182 -1.38 6.65 -10.61
N GLY A 183 -1.48 6.94 -11.90
CA GLY A 183 -1.77 5.96 -12.94
C GLY A 183 -0.68 5.97 -14.00
N SER A 184 -0.77 5.02 -14.94
CA SER A 184 0.09 5.06 -16.13
C SER A 184 -0.15 6.34 -16.94
N ALA A 185 0.93 6.91 -17.46
CA ALA A 185 0.90 8.05 -18.38
C ALA A 185 0.57 7.66 -19.83
N GLN A 186 0.50 6.37 -20.15
CA GLN A 186 0.13 5.95 -21.51
C GLN A 186 -1.36 6.20 -21.77
N ALA A 187 -1.63 6.96 -22.84
CA ALA A 187 -2.94 7.06 -23.45
C ALA A 187 -3.31 5.71 -24.08
N SER A 188 -4.58 5.36 -23.97
CA SER A 188 -5.23 4.27 -24.71
C SER A 188 -5.00 4.38 -26.21
#